data_AF-A0A552V3I6-F1
#
_entry.id   AF-A0A552V3I6-F1
#
_cell.length_a   1.000
_cell.length_b   1.000
_cell.length_c   1.000
_cell.angle_alpha   90.00
_cell.angle_beta   90.00
_cell.angle_gamma   90.00
#
_symmetry.space_group_name_H-M   'P 1'
#
loop_
_entity.id
_entity.type
_entity.pdbx_description
1 polymer ?
#
loop_
_entity_poly.entity_id
_entity_poly.type
_entity_poly.pdbx_seq_one_letter_code
_entity_poly.pdbx_strand_id
1 'polypeptide(L)'
;MSYINQIQEQMKKDNVNYYIIPTEDDHLSEYVADYFGLRSFVSGFTGSAGTLVIEQDKAGLWTDSRYFLQAEEQLPDEIKLQKMVQGQSSYIDYIEKNIKSGSKIAFNARCTSTSDGRRLSDIAKKTNSTLEVEYYVADALWTNRPQLPANKPFVLSEDITGESVRAKIDYIGTVLYDKKCDYFLVTKLDDIAYLLNMRGNDVTCNPVFYAFMLIQNYAHNTISTLYIDQLKLDENLNNYLAQYNITVKNYKDIYDDLADIENSTILIDEQATNYMLFNKMLKSGTIIGGTSPITLKKVIKNDIELAYMKKFHKIDAVAMVKILHYIKTNIGIEPMSEISVADKLEEFRREDKNFVDLSFETIAGYKDHGAIVHYEANEQSNYVLENSSMLLLDSGAQYLGATTDVTRTISLGNPTEEERCDFTTVLKAHLSLGNAVFKEGTIGMQLDIFAKSKMWEQHLDFGHGTGHGVGAFLNVHEAPIRISPAYNKVAFRPGMVVSNEPGVYKAGKHGVRIENLIYVAQDETNEFGNFLKFENLTLVPIDLDLVDVTMLTDIEKNQLNSYHKRVFEEIAPLLDDETRAFLENATRAI
;
A
#
# COMPACT_ATOMS: atom_id res chain seq x y z
N MET A 1 19.60 -30.13 1.91
CA MET A 1 18.38 -30.22 2.74
C MET A 1 17.68 -28.88 2.60
N SER A 2 16.38 -28.85 2.25
CA SER A 2 15.64 -27.59 2.14
C SER A 2 15.63 -26.84 3.47
N TYR A 3 15.39 -25.52 3.45
CA TYR A 3 15.23 -24.74 4.68
C TYR A 3 14.06 -25.25 5.52
N ILE A 4 12.94 -25.62 4.87
CA ILE A 4 11.76 -26.20 5.54
C ILE A 4 12.13 -27.45 6.33
N ASN A 5 12.87 -28.40 5.74
CA ASN A 5 13.28 -29.61 6.43
C ASN A 5 14.18 -29.32 7.64
N GLN A 6 15.13 -28.38 7.52
CA GLN A 6 15.99 -27.98 8.64
C GLN A 6 15.18 -27.34 9.78
N ILE A 7 14.22 -26.48 9.44
CA ILE A 7 13.31 -25.86 10.42
C ILE A 7 12.46 -26.92 11.11
N GLN A 8 11.89 -27.87 10.37
CA GLN A 8 11.06 -28.95 10.91
C GLN A 8 11.82 -29.90 11.83
N GLU A 9 13.09 -30.21 11.52
CA GLU A 9 13.95 -30.98 12.42
C GLU A 9 14.16 -30.26 13.75
N GLN A 10 14.39 -28.95 13.72
CA GLN A 10 14.56 -28.16 14.94
C GLN A 10 13.23 -28.02 15.72
N MET A 11 12.12 -27.78 15.03
CA MET A 11 10.79 -27.75 15.65
C MET A 11 10.44 -29.03 16.39
N LYS A 12 10.83 -30.21 15.87
CA LYS A 12 10.64 -31.50 16.56
C LYS A 12 11.45 -31.58 17.85
N LYS A 13 12.68 -31.06 17.87
CA LYS A 13 13.53 -31.01 19.07
C LYS A 13 12.96 -30.05 20.12
N ASP A 14 12.44 -28.91 19.69
CA ASP A 14 11.92 -27.85 20.56
C ASP A 14 10.45 -28.07 20.97
N ASN A 15 9.84 -29.16 20.48
CA ASN A 15 8.41 -29.47 20.62
C ASN A 15 7.52 -28.30 20.19
N VAL A 16 7.84 -27.68 19.05
CA VAL A 16 7.03 -26.65 18.39
C VAL A 16 6.14 -27.32 17.34
N ASN A 17 4.85 -27.03 17.38
CA ASN A 17 3.87 -27.62 16.46
C ASN A 17 3.57 -26.71 15.28
N TYR A 18 3.52 -25.40 15.50
CA TYR A 18 3.29 -24.38 14.47
C TYR A 18 4.38 -23.32 14.58
N TYR A 19 5.04 -22.98 13.48
CA TYR A 19 5.91 -21.82 13.39
C TYR A 19 5.39 -20.87 12.31
N ILE A 20 5.07 -19.64 12.70
CA ILE A 20 4.48 -18.62 11.84
C ILE A 20 5.56 -17.62 11.46
N ILE A 21 5.77 -17.44 10.15
CA ILE A 21 6.69 -16.48 9.56
C ILE A 21 5.87 -15.51 8.68
N PRO A 22 5.54 -14.32 9.22
CA PRO A 22 4.84 -13.25 8.50
C PRO A 22 5.76 -12.54 7.50
N THR A 23 5.19 -11.62 6.71
CA THR A 23 5.97 -10.71 5.83
C THR A 23 6.47 -9.49 6.60
N GLU A 24 5.69 -9.10 7.58
CA GLU A 24 5.76 -7.86 8.35
C GLU A 24 7.09 -7.68 9.10
N ASP A 25 7.52 -6.43 9.21
CA ASP A 25 8.67 -6.00 10.01
C ASP A 25 8.27 -5.61 11.45
N ASP A 26 9.19 -5.02 12.21
CA ASP A 26 8.96 -4.52 13.57
C ASP A 26 7.83 -3.45 13.67
N HIS A 27 7.43 -2.87 12.53
CA HIS A 27 6.43 -1.82 12.39
C HIS A 27 5.16 -2.26 11.64
N LEU A 28 5.11 -3.54 11.25
CA LEU A 28 4.03 -4.13 10.46
C LEU A 28 3.81 -3.41 9.12
N SER A 29 4.92 -3.02 8.49
CA SER A 29 4.94 -2.42 7.15
C SER A 29 4.46 -3.41 6.09
N GLU A 30 3.79 -2.91 5.04
CA GLU A 30 3.38 -3.73 3.88
C GLU A 30 4.58 -4.12 3.02
N TYR A 31 5.41 -3.12 2.66
CA TYR A 31 6.72 -3.34 2.06
C TYR A 31 7.76 -3.25 3.16
N VAL A 32 8.73 -4.16 3.13
CA VAL A 32 9.76 -4.27 4.15
C VAL A 32 11.14 -4.19 3.51
N ALA A 33 12.11 -3.64 4.24
CA ALA A 33 13.50 -3.69 3.79
C ALA A 33 13.97 -5.15 3.68
N ASP A 34 14.96 -5.43 2.82
CA ASP A 34 15.47 -6.78 2.58
C ASP A 34 15.89 -7.51 3.86
N TYR A 35 16.35 -6.78 4.88
CA TYR A 35 16.62 -7.31 6.22
C TYR A 35 15.45 -8.12 6.81
N PHE A 36 14.20 -7.73 6.54
CA PHE A 36 12.99 -8.37 7.08
C PHE A 36 12.40 -9.44 6.14
N GLY A 37 13.00 -9.69 4.97
CA GLY A 37 12.52 -10.63 3.95
C GLY A 37 12.59 -12.13 4.30
N LEU A 38 12.42 -12.51 5.57
CA LEU A 38 12.62 -13.87 6.08
C LEU A 38 11.66 -14.89 5.43
N ARG A 39 10.39 -14.53 5.25
CA ARG A 39 9.42 -15.37 4.54
C ARG A 39 9.87 -15.62 3.10
N SER A 40 10.30 -14.58 2.38
CA SER A 40 10.81 -14.71 1.01
C SER A 40 12.04 -15.62 0.97
N PHE A 41 13.02 -15.39 1.86
CA PHE A 41 14.21 -16.23 1.99
C PHE A 41 13.89 -17.72 2.22
N VAL A 42 12.93 -18.02 3.10
CA VAL A 42 12.59 -19.42 3.45
C VAL A 42 11.73 -20.09 2.39
N SER A 43 10.77 -19.36 1.79
CA SER A 43 9.76 -19.94 0.90
C SER A 43 10.03 -19.78 -0.59
N GLY A 44 10.91 -18.85 -0.99
CA GLY A 44 11.08 -18.43 -2.38
C GLY A 44 9.99 -17.49 -2.90
N PHE A 45 8.90 -17.28 -2.16
CA PHE A 45 7.79 -16.41 -2.58
C PHE A 45 8.06 -14.92 -2.28
N THR A 46 8.07 -14.11 -3.34
CA THR A 46 8.49 -12.70 -3.30
C THR A 46 7.35 -11.69 -3.18
N GLY A 47 6.08 -12.09 -3.30
CA GLY A 47 4.94 -11.15 -3.26
C GLY A 47 4.86 -10.33 -1.97
N SER A 48 4.28 -9.13 -1.99
CA SER A 48 4.29 -8.24 -0.80
C SER A 48 3.38 -8.70 0.35
N ALA A 49 2.46 -9.65 0.12
CA ALA A 49 1.58 -10.17 1.16
C ALA A 49 1.64 -11.69 1.24
N GLY A 50 1.87 -12.21 2.44
CA GLY A 50 1.69 -13.62 2.73
C GLY A 50 2.21 -14.05 4.11
N THR A 51 1.73 -15.19 4.58
CA THR A 51 2.16 -15.79 5.85
C THR A 51 2.52 -17.25 5.62
N LEU A 52 3.78 -17.59 5.93
CA LEU A 52 4.25 -18.98 5.92
C LEU A 52 3.96 -19.61 7.29
N VAL A 53 3.24 -20.73 7.31
CA VAL A 53 3.06 -21.55 8.52
C VAL A 53 3.71 -22.90 8.29
N ILE A 54 4.68 -23.22 9.13
CA ILE A 54 5.40 -24.49 9.12
C ILE A 54 4.86 -25.34 10.27
N GLU A 55 4.46 -26.56 9.96
CA GLU A 55 4.17 -27.63 10.91
C GLU A 55 5.30 -28.68 10.87
N GLN A 56 5.33 -29.61 11.82
CA GLN A 56 6.42 -30.59 11.95
C GLN A 56 6.63 -31.51 10.73
N ASP A 57 5.62 -31.66 9.88
CA ASP A 57 5.59 -32.60 8.75
C ASP A 57 5.08 -31.98 7.44
N LYS A 58 4.67 -30.71 7.43
CA LYS A 58 4.16 -30.00 6.26
C LYS A 58 4.32 -28.48 6.43
N ALA A 59 4.20 -27.73 5.34
CA ALA A 59 4.18 -26.27 5.35
C ALA A 59 3.09 -25.74 4.41
N GLY A 60 2.57 -24.55 4.71
CA GLY A 60 1.65 -23.84 3.83
C GLY A 60 1.92 -22.34 3.81
N LEU A 61 1.62 -21.69 2.69
CA LEU A 61 1.71 -20.25 2.53
C LEU A 61 0.33 -19.67 2.22
N TRP A 62 -0.15 -18.78 3.08
CA TRP A 62 -1.41 -18.06 2.91
C TRP A 62 -1.13 -16.73 2.25
N THR A 63 -1.80 -16.44 1.14
CA THR A 63 -1.76 -15.13 0.48
C THR A 63 -3.11 -14.85 -0.19
N ASP A 64 -3.32 -13.63 -0.65
CA ASP A 64 -4.55 -13.19 -1.30
C ASP A 64 -4.49 -13.34 -2.83
N SER A 65 -5.63 -13.04 -3.48
CA SER A 65 -5.82 -13.32 -4.91
C SER A 65 -4.87 -12.60 -5.85
N ARG A 66 -4.24 -11.50 -5.41
CA ARG A 66 -3.24 -10.78 -6.20
C ARG A 66 -2.03 -11.66 -6.52
N TYR A 67 -1.78 -12.65 -5.67
CA TYR A 67 -0.55 -13.45 -5.67
C TYR A 67 -0.77 -14.94 -5.97
N PHE A 68 -1.98 -15.38 -6.32
CA PHE A 68 -2.22 -16.82 -6.54
C PHE A 68 -1.37 -17.40 -7.68
N LEU A 69 -1.31 -16.71 -8.82
CA LEU A 69 -0.52 -17.16 -9.97
C LEU A 69 0.98 -17.14 -9.66
N GLN A 70 1.47 -16.04 -9.07
CA GLN A 70 2.87 -15.91 -8.66
C GLN A 70 3.27 -16.99 -7.63
N ALA A 71 2.42 -17.27 -6.64
CA ALA A 71 2.71 -18.28 -5.63
C ALA A 71 2.69 -19.71 -6.19
N GLU A 72 1.82 -20.00 -7.17
CA GLU A 72 1.83 -21.30 -7.87
C GLU A 72 3.12 -21.53 -8.67
N GLU A 73 3.75 -20.46 -9.17
CA GLU A 73 5.01 -20.52 -9.90
C GLU A 73 6.24 -20.57 -8.99
N GLN A 74 6.26 -19.75 -7.94
CA GLN A 74 7.45 -19.54 -7.10
C GLN A 74 7.61 -20.54 -5.95
N LEU A 75 6.52 -21.14 -5.45
CA LEU A 75 6.58 -22.00 -4.28
C LEU A 75 7.18 -23.37 -4.61
N PRO A 76 8.11 -23.89 -3.78
CA PRO A 76 8.56 -25.27 -3.90
C PRO A 76 7.44 -26.25 -3.52
N ASP A 77 7.48 -27.47 -4.06
CA ASP A 77 6.50 -28.54 -3.81
C ASP A 77 6.22 -28.84 -2.33
N GLU A 78 7.20 -28.56 -1.46
CA GLU A 78 7.14 -28.76 -0.01
C GLU A 78 6.18 -27.77 0.69
N ILE A 79 5.86 -26.64 0.06
CA ILE A 79 5.02 -25.56 0.61
C ILE A 79 3.71 -25.49 -0.17
N LYS A 80 2.59 -25.77 0.49
CA LYS A 80 1.27 -25.72 -0.16
C LYS A 80 0.69 -24.31 -0.13
N LEU A 81 0.35 -23.76 -1.30
CA LEU A 81 -0.43 -22.54 -1.40
C LEU A 81 -1.81 -22.71 -0.74
N GLN A 82 -2.17 -21.76 0.11
CA GLN A 82 -3.46 -21.63 0.77
C GLN A 82 -4.11 -20.32 0.31
N LYS A 83 -5.05 -20.42 -0.63
CA LYS A 83 -5.70 -19.27 -1.26
C LYS A 83 -6.65 -18.57 -0.28
N MET A 84 -6.29 -17.36 0.17
CA MET A 84 -7.16 -16.55 1.02
C MET A 84 -8.23 -15.88 0.16
N VAL A 85 -9.48 -16.30 0.34
CA VAL A 85 -10.64 -15.61 -0.23
C VAL A 85 -11.26 -14.74 0.85
N GLN A 86 -11.69 -13.53 0.50
CA GLN A 86 -12.39 -12.67 1.46
C GLN A 86 -13.58 -13.40 2.10
N GLY A 87 -13.64 -13.36 3.43
CA GLY A 87 -14.65 -14.08 4.22
C GLY A 87 -14.37 -15.56 4.48
N GLN A 88 -13.23 -16.11 4.02
CA GLN A 88 -12.77 -17.47 4.36
C GLN A 88 -11.71 -17.48 5.48
N SER A 89 -11.27 -18.68 5.86
CA SER A 89 -10.35 -18.93 6.98
C SER A 89 -8.94 -18.37 6.73
N SER A 90 -8.51 -17.45 7.60
CA SER A 90 -7.12 -17.01 7.74
C SER A 90 -6.21 -18.14 8.26
N TYR A 91 -4.89 -17.91 8.26
CA TYR A 91 -3.94 -18.84 8.88
C TYR A 91 -4.21 -19.06 10.38
N ILE A 92 -4.72 -18.04 11.08
CA ILE A 92 -5.11 -18.14 12.50
C ILE A 92 -6.34 -19.05 12.64
N ASP A 93 -7.34 -18.89 11.76
CA ASP A 93 -8.54 -19.75 11.78
C ASP A 93 -8.19 -21.20 11.44
N TYR A 94 -7.22 -21.40 10.54
CA TYR A 94 -6.64 -22.71 10.27
C TYR A 94 -6.01 -23.32 11.52
N ILE A 95 -5.18 -22.55 12.24
CA ILE A 95 -4.56 -23.03 13.50
C ILE A 95 -5.65 -23.35 14.54
N GLU A 96 -6.63 -22.46 14.77
CA GLU A 96 -7.71 -22.69 15.74
C GLU A 96 -8.46 -24.00 15.45
N LYS A 97 -8.70 -24.31 14.17
CA LYS A 97 -9.42 -25.53 13.75
C LYS A 97 -8.59 -26.82 13.88
N ASN A 98 -7.27 -26.75 13.72
CA ASN A 98 -6.42 -27.94 13.59
C ASN A 98 -5.53 -28.22 14.81
N ILE A 99 -5.37 -27.24 15.70
CA ILE A 99 -4.49 -27.36 16.87
C ILE A 99 -4.97 -28.46 17.84
N LYS A 100 -4.02 -29.26 18.32
CA LYS A 100 -4.26 -30.28 19.34
C LYS A 100 -3.96 -29.72 20.72
N SER A 101 -4.62 -30.26 21.74
CA SER A 101 -4.33 -29.83 23.12
C SER A 101 -2.89 -30.12 23.52
N GLY A 102 -2.26 -29.19 24.25
CA GLY A 102 -0.85 -29.29 24.63
C GLY A 102 0.14 -28.93 23.53
N SER A 103 -0.31 -28.36 22.42
CA SER A 103 0.58 -27.91 21.33
C SER A 103 1.38 -26.66 21.74
N LYS A 104 2.40 -26.33 20.96
CA LYS A 104 3.16 -25.08 21.06
C LYS A 104 3.09 -24.31 19.73
N ILE A 105 2.64 -23.07 19.79
CA ILE A 105 2.62 -22.12 18.66
C ILE A 105 3.80 -21.17 18.82
N ALA A 106 4.66 -21.08 17.82
CA ALA A 106 5.84 -20.24 17.81
C ALA A 106 5.76 -19.15 16.74
N PHE A 107 6.25 -17.96 17.05
CA PHE A 107 6.36 -16.83 16.13
C PHE A 107 7.34 -15.78 16.67
N ASN A 108 7.75 -14.83 15.83
CA ASN A 108 8.47 -13.64 16.29
C ASN A 108 7.46 -12.53 16.60
N ALA A 109 7.25 -12.21 17.89
CA ALA A 109 6.27 -11.22 18.31
C ALA A 109 6.60 -9.78 17.89
N ARG A 110 7.82 -9.50 17.42
CA ARG A 110 8.14 -8.21 16.78
C ARG A 110 7.52 -8.05 15.40
N CYS A 111 7.29 -9.14 14.68
CA CYS A 111 6.72 -9.15 13.32
C CYS A 111 5.25 -9.58 13.31
N THR A 112 4.57 -9.62 14.45
CA THR A 112 3.16 -10.07 14.56
C THR A 112 2.34 -8.98 15.21
N SER A 113 1.18 -8.65 14.63
CA SER A 113 0.29 -7.62 15.17
C SER A 113 -0.21 -7.97 16.57
N THR A 114 -0.53 -6.95 17.37
CA THR A 114 -1.14 -7.14 18.68
C THR A 114 -2.48 -7.85 18.56
N SER A 115 -3.27 -7.49 17.55
CA SER A 115 -4.53 -8.18 17.21
C SER A 115 -4.32 -9.69 17.03
N ASP A 116 -3.37 -10.09 16.18
CA ASP A 116 -3.14 -11.49 15.85
C ASP A 116 -2.47 -12.25 17.00
N GLY A 117 -1.48 -11.65 17.67
CA GLY A 117 -0.84 -12.22 18.85
C GLY A 117 -1.84 -12.49 19.98
N ARG A 118 -2.82 -11.59 20.19
CA ARG A 118 -3.91 -11.81 21.15
C ARG A 118 -4.83 -12.96 20.73
N ARG A 119 -5.21 -13.05 19.44
CA ARG A 119 -6.01 -14.17 18.93
C ARG A 119 -5.29 -15.51 19.13
N LEU A 120 -4.00 -15.58 18.82
CA LEU A 120 -3.16 -16.77 19.06
C LEU A 120 -3.06 -17.11 20.55
N SER A 121 -2.94 -16.10 21.43
CA SER A 121 -2.96 -16.28 22.89
C SER A 121 -4.27 -16.89 23.37
N ASP A 122 -5.40 -16.42 22.84
CA ASP A 122 -6.72 -16.95 23.21
C ASP A 122 -6.92 -18.39 22.71
N ILE A 123 -6.46 -18.71 21.49
CA ILE A 123 -6.44 -20.09 20.97
C ILE A 123 -5.58 -20.99 21.87
N ALA A 124 -4.39 -20.53 22.25
CA ALA A 124 -3.49 -21.30 23.09
C ALA A 124 -4.13 -21.61 24.45
N LYS A 125 -4.75 -20.62 25.10
CA LYS A 125 -5.48 -20.81 26.38
C LYS A 125 -6.64 -21.79 26.24
N LYS A 126 -7.50 -21.62 25.22
CA LYS A 126 -8.67 -22.50 24.99
C LYS A 126 -8.27 -23.97 24.80
N THR A 127 -7.08 -24.23 24.27
CA THR A 127 -6.61 -25.58 23.90
C THR A 127 -5.58 -26.15 24.88
N ASN A 128 -5.29 -25.46 25.98
CA ASN A 128 -4.22 -25.83 26.91
C ASN A 128 -2.86 -26.00 26.18
N SER A 129 -2.61 -25.11 25.22
CA SER A 129 -1.39 -25.00 24.43
C SER A 129 -0.55 -23.82 24.91
N THR A 130 0.69 -23.71 24.45
CA THR A 130 1.62 -22.63 24.83
C THR A 130 2.03 -21.77 23.64
N LEU A 131 2.48 -20.55 23.93
CA LEU A 131 3.09 -19.65 22.95
C LEU A 131 4.59 -19.56 23.19
N GLU A 132 5.37 -19.59 22.11
CA GLU A 132 6.79 -19.25 22.05
C GLU A 132 6.93 -17.99 21.18
N VAL A 133 7.07 -16.84 21.81
CA VAL A 133 6.91 -15.52 21.15
C VAL A 133 8.24 -14.92 20.65
N GLU A 134 9.34 -15.61 20.90
CA GLU A 134 10.70 -15.24 20.52
C GLU A 134 11.42 -16.41 19.84
N TYR A 135 10.81 -16.93 18.77
CA TYR A 135 11.35 -18.08 18.04
C TYR A 135 12.07 -17.69 16.74
N TYR A 136 13.38 -17.93 16.68
CA TYR A 136 14.30 -17.40 15.65
C TYR A 136 15.04 -18.49 14.85
N VAL A 137 14.45 -19.69 14.72
CA VAL A 137 15.10 -20.82 14.04
C VAL A 137 15.36 -20.54 12.56
N ALA A 138 14.42 -19.89 11.87
CA ALA A 138 14.62 -19.52 10.46
C ALA A 138 15.68 -18.42 10.30
N ASP A 139 15.72 -17.43 11.21
CA ASP A 139 16.72 -16.37 11.21
C ASP A 139 18.15 -16.91 11.27
N ALA A 140 18.39 -17.94 12.09
CA ALA A 140 19.70 -18.57 12.25
C ALA A 140 20.22 -19.25 10.96
N LEU A 141 19.33 -19.60 10.03
CA LEU A 141 19.69 -20.20 8.74
C LEU A 141 20.11 -19.14 7.71
N TRP A 142 19.76 -17.87 7.92
CA TRP A 142 20.05 -16.77 7.00
C TRP A 142 21.43 -16.15 7.24
N THR A 143 22.47 -16.92 6.93
CA THR A 143 23.87 -16.54 7.20
C THR A 143 24.37 -15.29 6.47
N ASN A 144 23.74 -14.94 5.34
CA ASN A 144 24.02 -13.76 4.53
C ASN A 144 22.88 -12.73 4.58
N ARG A 145 22.21 -12.60 5.74
CA ARG A 145 21.13 -11.62 5.94
C ARG A 145 21.64 -10.20 5.64
N PRO A 146 20.90 -9.40 4.84
CA PRO A 146 21.20 -7.99 4.62
C PRO A 146 21.28 -7.23 5.95
N GLN A 147 21.94 -6.07 5.95
CA GLN A 147 21.96 -5.20 7.14
C GLN A 147 20.68 -4.38 7.24
N LEU A 148 20.30 -4.01 8.45
CA LEU A 148 19.21 -3.04 8.64
C LEU A 148 19.62 -1.70 8.00
N PRO A 149 18.74 -1.06 7.21
CA PRO A 149 19.04 0.22 6.58
C PRO A 149 19.44 1.29 7.59
N ALA A 150 20.54 1.98 7.33
CA ALA A 150 21.06 3.08 8.15
C ALA A 150 20.98 4.43 7.42
N ASN A 151 20.06 4.56 6.46
CA ASN A 151 19.92 5.78 5.69
C ASN A 151 19.47 6.94 6.58
N LYS A 152 19.94 8.15 6.27
CA LYS A 152 19.64 9.36 7.03
C LYS A 152 18.32 9.97 6.54
N PRO A 153 17.38 10.30 7.44
CA PRO A 153 16.18 11.02 7.05
C PRO A 153 16.50 12.48 6.70
N PHE A 154 15.55 13.15 6.08
CA PHE A 154 15.61 14.58 5.77
C PHE A 154 14.30 15.27 6.12
N VAL A 155 14.35 16.59 6.30
CA VAL A 155 13.21 17.42 6.70
C VAL A 155 12.48 17.96 5.47
N LEU A 156 11.15 17.94 5.51
CA LEU A 156 10.26 18.65 4.60
C LEU A 156 9.86 20.00 5.20
N SER A 157 9.89 21.05 4.38
CA SER A 157 9.47 22.39 4.80
C SER A 157 7.95 22.47 5.02
N GLU A 158 7.53 23.37 5.88
CA GLU A 158 6.10 23.64 6.13
C GLU A 158 5.38 24.21 4.89
N ASP A 159 6.12 24.80 3.94
CA ASP A 159 5.60 25.21 2.63
C ASP A 159 5.14 24.02 1.77
N ILE A 160 5.60 22.80 2.07
CA ILE A 160 5.20 21.55 1.41
C ILE A 160 4.15 20.83 2.25
N THR A 161 4.34 20.75 3.58
CA THR A 161 3.49 19.95 4.45
C THR A 161 2.24 20.68 4.93
N GLY A 162 2.23 22.01 4.88
CA GLY A 162 1.13 22.88 5.29
C GLY A 162 0.84 22.95 6.80
N GLU A 163 1.57 22.21 7.62
CA GLU A 163 1.37 22.17 9.07
C GLU A 163 2.68 21.87 9.81
N SER A 164 2.95 22.62 10.88
CA SER A 164 4.15 22.46 11.69
C SER A 164 4.13 21.19 12.55
N VAL A 165 5.32 20.69 12.88
CA VAL A 165 5.48 19.56 13.83
C VAL A 165 4.84 19.89 15.18
N ARG A 166 4.98 21.14 15.66
CA ARG A 166 4.38 21.58 16.92
C ARG A 166 2.85 21.46 16.87
N ALA A 167 2.20 21.98 15.83
CA ALA A 167 0.75 21.93 15.69
C ALA A 167 0.23 20.47 15.66
N LYS A 168 0.95 19.58 14.98
CA LYS A 168 0.64 18.14 14.95
C LYS A 168 0.76 17.50 16.34
N ILE A 169 1.86 17.76 17.07
CA ILE A 169 2.05 17.25 18.44
C ILE A 169 0.98 17.79 19.40
N ASP A 170 0.63 19.07 19.31
CA ASP A 170 -0.39 19.69 20.15
C ASP A 170 -1.77 19.05 19.92
N TYR A 171 -2.12 18.76 18.66
CA TYR A 171 -3.33 18.00 18.33
C TYR A 171 -3.36 16.62 19.00
N ILE A 172 -2.24 15.89 18.98
CA ILE A 172 -2.15 14.60 19.68
C ILE A 172 -2.33 14.76 21.19
N GLY A 173 -1.76 15.81 21.78
CA GLY A 173 -1.96 16.15 23.19
C GLY A 173 -3.45 16.35 23.54
N THR A 174 -4.20 17.06 22.69
CA THR A 174 -5.65 17.23 22.84
C THR A 174 -6.38 15.88 22.76
N VAL A 175 -6.06 15.04 21.77
CA VAL A 175 -6.68 13.70 21.65
C VAL A 175 -6.44 12.85 22.88
N LEU A 176 -5.22 12.87 23.43
CA LEU A 176 -4.89 12.08 24.63
C LEU A 176 -5.62 12.60 25.86
N TYR A 177 -5.73 13.91 26.02
CA TYR A 177 -6.54 14.50 27.08
C TYR A 177 -8.00 14.05 27.00
N ASP A 178 -8.63 14.17 25.83
CA ASP A 178 -10.04 13.82 25.62
C ASP A 178 -10.30 12.32 25.85
N LYS A 179 -9.37 11.47 25.43
CA LYS A 179 -9.43 10.01 25.63
C LYS A 179 -8.97 9.57 27.02
N LYS A 180 -8.51 10.48 27.88
CA LYS A 180 -7.94 10.18 29.20
C LYS A 180 -6.79 9.17 29.13
N CYS A 181 -5.91 9.36 28.14
CA CYS A 181 -4.70 8.57 27.95
C CYS A 181 -3.49 9.38 28.41
N ASP A 182 -2.58 8.73 29.10
CA ASP A 182 -1.31 9.34 29.55
C ASP A 182 -0.24 9.22 28.45
N TYR A 183 -0.30 8.16 27.65
CA TYR A 183 0.65 7.89 26.57
C TYR A 183 -0.04 7.52 25.25
N PHE A 184 0.65 7.80 24.16
CA PHE A 184 0.40 7.25 22.84
C PHE A 184 1.67 6.61 22.28
N LEU A 185 1.57 5.33 21.93
CA LEU A 185 2.62 4.62 21.22
C LEU A 185 2.40 4.72 19.71
N VAL A 186 3.35 5.33 19.02
CA VAL A 186 3.38 5.43 17.56
C VAL A 186 4.36 4.41 17.01
N THR A 187 3.85 3.47 16.21
CA THR A 187 4.64 2.39 15.62
C THR A 187 4.68 2.46 14.10
N LYS A 188 3.71 3.11 13.46
CA LYS A 188 3.67 3.28 12.01
C LYS A 188 4.76 4.23 11.53
N LEU A 189 5.57 3.78 10.57
CA LEU A 189 6.66 4.58 10.03
C LEU A 189 6.15 5.84 9.29
N ASP A 190 5.06 5.71 8.56
CA ASP A 190 4.40 6.81 7.86
C ASP A 190 3.74 7.83 8.81
N ASP A 191 3.20 7.37 9.95
CA ASP A 191 2.73 8.27 11.01
C ASP A 191 3.88 9.09 11.62
N ILE A 192 5.02 8.46 11.89
CA ILE A 192 6.20 9.14 12.45
C ILE A 192 6.77 10.15 11.45
N ALA A 193 6.92 9.74 10.18
CA ALA A 193 7.34 10.61 9.09
C ALA A 193 6.40 11.82 8.91
N TYR A 194 5.07 11.60 8.94
CA TYR A 194 4.08 12.67 8.87
C TYR A 194 4.16 13.62 10.07
N LEU A 195 4.23 13.09 11.29
CA LEU A 195 4.22 13.88 12.52
C LEU A 195 5.44 14.80 12.61
N LEU A 196 6.61 14.29 12.21
CA LEU A 196 7.88 14.99 12.31
C LEU A 196 8.23 15.84 11.09
N ASN A 197 7.37 15.89 10.06
CA ASN A 197 7.71 16.50 8.76
C ASN A 197 9.07 15.99 8.24
N MET A 198 9.35 14.71 8.44
CA MET A 198 10.59 14.07 8.01
C MET A 198 10.27 12.95 7.02
N ARG A 199 11.22 12.64 6.15
CA ARG A 199 11.15 11.50 5.21
C ARG A 199 12.46 10.75 5.24
N GLY A 200 12.42 9.49 4.82
CA GLY A 200 13.58 8.64 4.69
C GLY A 200 13.52 7.82 3.41
N ASN A 201 14.35 6.80 3.33
CA ASN A 201 14.41 5.82 2.24
C ASN A 201 14.93 4.49 2.79
N ASP A 202 14.51 4.12 4.01
CA ASP A 202 14.87 2.82 4.59
C ASP A 202 14.09 1.67 3.94
N VAL A 203 12.90 1.96 3.41
CA VAL A 203 12.05 0.99 2.70
C VAL A 203 11.95 1.46 1.25
N THR A 204 12.29 0.60 0.30
CA THR A 204 12.19 0.89 -1.14
C THR A 204 10.80 1.41 -1.48
N CYS A 205 10.73 2.45 -2.32
CA CYS A 205 9.49 3.10 -2.76
C CYS A 205 8.66 3.83 -1.68
N ASN A 206 8.99 3.66 -0.40
CA ASN A 206 8.25 4.21 0.73
C ASN A 206 9.14 5.19 1.50
N PRO A 207 8.87 6.52 1.44
CA PRO A 207 9.79 7.54 1.93
C PRO A 207 9.79 7.69 3.46
N VAL A 208 10.05 6.59 4.17
CA VAL A 208 9.98 6.44 5.62
C VAL A 208 11.33 5.99 6.20
N PHE A 209 11.46 6.04 7.52
CA PHE A 209 12.66 5.63 8.25
C PHE A 209 12.29 4.84 9.51
N TYR A 210 13.07 3.83 9.84
CA TYR A 210 12.84 2.95 10.99
C TYR A 210 12.94 3.71 12.32
N ALA A 211 11.80 3.90 12.99
CA ALA A 211 11.73 4.56 14.28
C ALA A 211 10.44 4.20 15.04
N PHE A 212 10.46 4.28 16.36
CA PHE A 212 9.26 4.32 17.21
C PHE A 212 9.12 5.70 17.84
N MET A 213 7.92 6.08 18.26
CA MET A 213 7.72 7.30 19.04
C MET A 213 6.77 7.05 20.21
N LEU A 214 7.12 7.57 21.38
CA LEU A 214 6.28 7.57 22.57
C LEU A 214 5.94 9.01 22.93
N ILE A 215 4.66 9.33 22.95
CA ILE A 215 4.15 10.66 23.27
C ILE A 215 3.44 10.59 24.60
N GLN A 216 3.93 11.32 25.59
CA GLN A 216 3.34 11.45 26.91
C GLN A 216 2.58 12.78 27.00
N ASN A 217 1.39 12.76 27.58
CA ASN A 217 0.62 13.96 27.88
C ASN A 217 0.52 14.16 29.39
N TYR A 218 1.11 15.25 29.91
CA TYR A 218 0.99 15.64 31.31
C TYR A 218 0.24 16.97 31.42
N ALA A 219 -1.07 16.93 31.69
CA ALA A 219 -1.91 18.12 31.88
C ALA A 219 -1.74 19.19 30.77
N HIS A 220 -1.79 18.75 29.50
CA HIS A 220 -1.55 19.55 28.28
C HIS A 220 -0.09 19.91 27.98
N ASN A 221 0.87 19.39 28.73
CA ASN A 221 2.27 19.42 28.36
C ASN A 221 2.68 18.10 27.69
N THR A 222 2.92 18.15 26.38
CA THR A 222 3.28 16.97 25.60
C THR A 222 4.79 16.77 25.58
N ILE A 223 5.27 15.63 26.10
CA ILE A 223 6.66 15.19 26.02
C ILE A 223 6.75 14.10 24.97
N SER A 224 7.67 14.24 24.03
CA SER A 224 7.83 13.32 22.91
C SER A 224 9.22 12.68 22.94
N THR A 225 9.27 11.35 22.82
CA THR A 225 10.51 10.59 22.71
C THR A 225 10.52 9.82 21.39
N LEU A 226 11.53 10.06 20.57
CA LEU A 226 11.82 9.34 19.32
C LEU A 226 12.87 8.27 19.58
N TYR A 227 12.59 7.04 19.18
CA TYR A 227 13.50 5.91 19.26
C TYR A 227 13.98 5.57 17.85
N ILE A 228 15.23 5.88 17.55
CA ILE A 228 15.82 5.75 16.22
C ILE A 228 17.28 5.34 16.35
N ASP A 229 17.85 4.69 15.33
CA ASP A 229 19.30 4.48 15.30
C ASP A 229 20.00 5.83 15.21
N GLN A 230 20.81 6.16 16.21
CA GLN A 230 21.51 7.45 16.30
C GLN A 230 22.48 7.67 15.13
N LEU A 231 22.95 6.61 14.47
CA LEU A 231 23.78 6.73 13.26
C LEU A 231 23.05 7.42 12.10
N LYS A 232 21.71 7.45 12.12
CA LYS A 232 20.86 8.14 11.14
C LYS A 232 20.81 9.65 11.35
N LEU A 233 21.18 10.14 12.54
CA LEU A 233 21.03 11.54 12.91
C LEU A 233 22.37 12.27 12.84
N ASP A 234 22.41 13.38 12.09
CA ASP A 234 23.50 14.34 12.16
C ASP A 234 23.17 15.51 13.09
N GLU A 235 24.09 16.47 13.22
CA GLU A 235 23.91 17.65 14.07
C GLU A 235 22.68 18.48 13.67
N ASN A 236 22.40 18.60 12.37
CA ASN A 236 21.26 19.38 11.87
C ASN A 236 19.93 18.72 12.25
N LEU A 237 19.82 17.39 12.09
CA LEU A 237 18.63 16.64 12.49
C LEU A 237 18.44 16.65 14.01
N ASN A 238 19.51 16.53 14.79
CA ASN A 238 19.42 16.64 16.24
C ASN A 238 18.93 18.02 16.68
N ASN A 239 19.46 19.10 16.09
CA ASN A 239 19.00 20.47 16.34
C ASN A 239 17.53 20.66 15.92
N TYR A 240 17.14 20.09 14.78
CA TYR A 240 15.76 20.11 14.29
C TYR A 240 14.79 19.43 15.25
N LEU A 241 15.13 18.27 15.80
CA LEU A 241 14.29 17.56 16.78
C LEU A 241 14.26 18.31 18.13
N ALA A 242 15.39 18.86 18.57
CA ALA A 242 15.50 19.60 19.82
C ALA A 242 14.62 20.86 19.85
N GLN A 243 14.46 21.56 18.72
CA GLN A 243 13.59 22.76 18.66
C GLN A 243 12.11 22.43 18.97
N TYR A 244 11.70 21.17 18.77
CA TYR A 244 10.36 20.69 19.08
C TYR A 244 10.27 20.00 20.45
N ASN A 245 11.33 20.03 21.25
CA ASN A 245 11.46 19.31 22.54
C ASN A 245 11.31 17.79 22.40
N ILE A 246 11.83 17.21 21.32
CA ILE A 246 11.82 15.76 21.12
C ILE A 246 13.10 15.18 21.69
N THR A 247 12.95 14.27 22.66
CA THR A 247 14.07 13.48 23.19
C THR A 247 14.38 12.35 22.24
N VAL A 248 15.67 12.06 22.01
CA VAL A 248 16.11 10.94 21.15
C VAL A 248 16.72 9.84 22.02
N LYS A 249 16.32 8.60 21.77
CA LYS A 249 16.87 7.36 22.35
C LYS A 249 17.19 6.33 21.27
N ASN A 250 17.93 5.27 21.60
CA ASN A 250 18.22 4.23 20.62
C ASN A 250 16.95 3.47 20.26
N TYR A 251 16.89 3.00 19.01
CA TYR A 251 15.74 2.28 18.46
C TYR A 251 15.19 1.15 19.37
N LYS A 252 16.06 0.40 20.05
CA LYS A 252 15.67 -0.73 20.92
C LYS A 252 15.30 -0.33 22.35
N ASP A 253 15.59 0.90 22.77
CA ASP A 253 15.34 1.32 24.16
C ASP A 253 13.83 1.43 24.45
N ILE A 254 12.98 1.50 23.42
CA ILE A 254 11.51 1.51 23.53
C ILE A 254 10.97 0.32 24.33
N TYR A 255 11.57 -0.86 24.19
CA TYR A 255 11.08 -2.07 24.84
C TYR A 255 11.26 -2.02 26.36
N ASP A 256 12.34 -1.42 26.82
CA ASP A 256 12.64 -1.27 28.25
C ASP A 256 11.85 -0.09 28.82
N ASP A 257 11.81 1.05 28.12
CA ASP A 257 11.03 2.22 28.54
C ASP A 257 9.53 1.89 28.68
N LEU A 258 8.94 1.10 27.77
CA LEU A 258 7.55 0.66 27.90
C LEU A 258 7.33 -0.30 29.09
N ALA A 259 8.33 -1.10 29.45
CA ALA A 259 8.24 -2.03 30.56
C ALA A 259 8.28 -1.35 31.93
N ASP A 260 8.87 -0.15 31.98
CA ASP A 260 8.99 0.70 33.17
C ASP A 260 7.77 1.60 33.40
N ILE A 261 6.85 1.70 32.43
CA ILE A 261 5.59 2.42 32.61
C ILE A 261 4.67 1.60 33.52
N GLU A 262 4.25 2.20 34.63
CA GLU A 262 3.30 1.62 35.58
C GLU A 262 2.08 2.55 35.78
N ASN A 263 0.93 1.97 36.10
CA ASN A 263 -0.28 2.69 36.56
C ASN A 263 -0.74 3.87 35.68
N SER A 264 -0.60 3.73 34.37
CA SER A 264 -0.93 4.70 33.32
C SER A 264 -1.94 4.13 32.31
N THR A 265 -2.38 4.97 31.38
CA THR A 265 -3.26 4.59 30.26
C THR A 265 -2.54 4.83 28.94
N ILE A 266 -2.34 3.79 28.15
CA ILE A 266 -1.62 3.87 26.87
C ILE A 266 -2.60 3.64 25.71
N LEU A 267 -2.66 4.60 24.78
CA LEU A 267 -3.34 4.46 23.50
C LEU A 267 -2.42 3.73 22.51
N ILE A 268 -2.95 2.72 21.82
CA ILE A 268 -2.24 1.99 20.76
C ILE A 268 -3.15 1.72 19.56
N ASP A 269 -2.55 1.61 18.37
CA ASP A 269 -3.20 1.00 17.21
C ASP A 269 -2.88 -0.49 17.19
N GLU A 270 -3.84 -1.33 17.61
CA GLU A 270 -3.63 -2.78 17.79
C GLU A 270 -3.31 -3.53 16.49
N GLN A 271 -3.68 -2.96 15.34
CA GLN A 271 -3.34 -3.54 14.03
C GLN A 271 -1.93 -3.16 13.60
N ALA A 272 -1.37 -2.07 14.13
CA ALA A 272 -0.06 -1.55 13.75
C ALA A 272 1.02 -1.71 14.84
N THR A 273 0.62 -2.08 16.06
CA THR A 273 1.53 -2.30 17.19
C THR A 273 1.93 -3.77 17.22
N ASN A 274 3.22 -4.08 17.18
CA ASN A 274 3.67 -5.46 17.30
C ASN A 274 3.40 -6.04 18.70
N TYR A 275 3.22 -7.35 18.77
CA TYR A 275 2.82 -8.06 19.98
C TYR A 275 3.91 -8.02 21.08
N MET A 276 5.18 -7.87 20.72
CA MET A 276 6.26 -7.72 21.71
C MET A 276 6.12 -6.42 22.50
N LEU A 277 5.87 -5.29 21.83
CA LEU A 277 5.60 -4.01 22.50
C LEU A 277 4.37 -4.12 23.42
N PHE A 278 3.29 -4.76 22.94
CA PHE A 278 2.10 -5.02 23.76
C PHE A 278 2.42 -5.79 25.04
N ASN A 279 3.24 -6.84 24.96
CA ASN A 279 3.65 -7.62 26.13
C ASN A 279 4.45 -6.78 27.14
N LYS A 280 5.30 -5.84 26.68
CA LYS A 280 6.04 -4.93 27.56
C LYS A 280 5.11 -3.97 28.31
N MET A 281 3.99 -3.57 27.69
CA MET A 281 3.00 -2.67 28.29
C MET A 281 2.04 -3.35 29.28
N LEU A 282 2.09 -4.68 29.50
CA LEU A 282 1.10 -5.34 30.38
C LEU A 282 1.12 -4.87 31.84
N LYS A 283 2.21 -4.24 32.30
CA LYS A 283 2.30 -3.60 33.63
C LYS A 283 1.79 -2.16 33.66
N SER A 284 1.56 -1.56 32.50
CA SER A 284 1.25 -0.14 32.37
C SER A 284 -0.10 0.25 32.93
N GLY A 285 -0.98 -0.69 33.32
CA GLY A 285 -2.31 -0.40 33.83
C GLY A 285 -3.38 -0.64 32.77
N THR A 286 -3.77 0.39 32.03
CA THR A 286 -4.82 0.30 31.00
C THR A 286 -4.24 0.49 29.59
N ILE A 287 -4.62 -0.39 28.67
CA ILE A 287 -4.31 -0.26 27.24
C ILE A 287 -5.62 0.00 26.50
N ILE A 288 -5.67 1.10 25.75
CA ILE A 288 -6.82 1.49 24.93
C ILE A 288 -6.46 1.26 23.46
N GLY A 289 -7.19 0.36 22.81
CA GLY A 289 -7.06 0.11 21.38
C GLY A 289 -7.86 1.11 20.53
N GLY A 290 -7.28 1.55 19.42
CA GLY A 290 -7.99 2.31 18.40
C GLY A 290 -7.08 2.76 17.26
N THR A 291 -7.66 3.17 16.13
CA THR A 291 -6.86 3.72 15.03
C THR A 291 -6.04 4.91 15.50
N SER A 292 -4.77 4.95 15.08
CA SER A 292 -3.86 6.06 15.37
C SER A 292 -4.51 7.42 15.05
N PRO A 293 -4.53 8.39 15.98
CA PRO A 293 -4.97 9.75 15.69
C PRO A 293 -4.13 10.46 14.63
N ILE A 294 -2.86 10.07 14.45
CA ILE A 294 -2.03 10.57 13.36
C ILE A 294 -2.56 10.05 12.03
N THR A 295 -2.80 8.74 11.93
CA THR A 295 -3.37 8.09 10.74
C THR A 295 -4.72 8.72 10.36
N LEU A 296 -5.60 9.00 11.34
CA LEU A 296 -6.90 9.64 11.09
C LEU A 296 -6.81 11.12 10.69
N LYS A 297 -5.72 11.81 11.04
CA LYS A 297 -5.48 13.20 10.66
C LYS A 297 -4.88 13.28 9.25
N LYS A 298 -3.80 12.55 8.98
CA LYS A 298 -3.06 12.62 7.71
C LYS A 298 -3.84 12.12 6.49
N VAL A 299 -4.84 11.26 6.72
CA VAL A 299 -5.68 10.75 5.64
C VAL A 299 -6.49 11.86 4.97
N ILE A 300 -6.77 12.96 5.67
CA ILE A 300 -7.41 14.17 5.16
C ILE A 300 -6.31 15.16 4.79
N LYS A 301 -6.05 15.33 3.48
CA LYS A 301 -4.98 16.22 3.02
C LYS A 301 -5.42 17.66 3.23
N ASN A 302 -4.54 18.48 3.80
CA ASN A 302 -4.79 19.92 3.88
C ASN A 302 -4.66 20.57 2.49
N ASP A 303 -5.06 21.85 2.39
CA ASP A 303 -5.08 22.56 1.09
C ASP A 303 -3.70 22.63 0.42
N ILE A 304 -2.61 22.72 1.21
CA ILE A 304 -1.24 22.76 0.69
C ILE A 304 -0.85 21.37 0.18
N GLU A 305 -1.02 20.32 0.98
CA GLU A 305 -0.75 18.92 0.55
C GLU A 305 -1.52 18.58 -0.73
N LEU A 306 -2.82 18.90 -0.79
CA LEU A 306 -3.65 18.63 -1.95
C LEU A 306 -3.23 19.45 -3.17
N ALA A 307 -2.77 20.70 -2.99
CA ALA A 307 -2.23 21.51 -4.08
C ALA A 307 -0.93 20.91 -4.65
N TYR A 308 -0.04 20.40 -3.80
CA TYR A 308 1.17 19.70 -4.22
C TYR A 308 0.84 18.40 -4.95
N MET A 309 -0.11 17.61 -4.44
CA MET A 309 -0.59 16.42 -5.13
C MET A 309 -1.14 16.77 -6.52
N LYS A 310 -2.02 17.76 -6.64
CA LYS A 310 -2.54 18.23 -7.95
C LYS A 310 -1.43 18.65 -8.91
N LYS A 311 -0.42 19.38 -8.41
CA LYS A 311 0.72 19.82 -9.22
C LYS A 311 1.51 18.62 -9.75
N PHE A 312 1.93 17.71 -8.88
CA PHE A 312 2.82 16.62 -9.27
C PHE A 312 2.10 15.50 -10.03
N HIS A 313 0.78 15.34 -9.89
CA HIS A 313 0.02 14.47 -10.78
C HIS A 313 -0.01 14.98 -12.23
N LYS A 314 0.07 16.30 -12.46
CA LYS A 314 0.22 16.85 -13.83
C LYS A 314 1.61 16.59 -14.39
N ILE A 315 2.64 16.69 -13.55
CA ILE A 315 4.01 16.36 -13.94
C ILE A 315 4.14 14.86 -14.27
N ASP A 316 3.59 14.00 -13.42
CA ASP A 316 3.55 12.56 -13.68
C ASP A 316 2.73 12.22 -14.94
N ALA A 317 1.64 12.95 -15.18
CA ALA A 317 0.88 12.82 -16.41
C ALA A 317 1.69 13.18 -17.66
N VAL A 318 2.61 14.14 -17.60
CA VAL A 318 3.54 14.44 -18.71
C VAL A 318 4.41 13.22 -19.01
N ALA A 319 5.02 12.60 -17.99
CA ALA A 319 5.82 11.38 -18.16
C ALA A 319 4.99 10.23 -18.73
N MET A 320 3.75 10.07 -18.26
CA MET A 320 2.82 9.07 -18.79
C MET A 320 2.43 9.32 -20.25
N VAL A 321 2.16 10.57 -20.66
CA VAL A 321 1.86 10.87 -22.07
C VAL A 321 3.08 10.64 -22.95
N LYS A 322 4.29 10.96 -22.47
CA LYS A 322 5.54 10.67 -23.18
C LYS A 322 5.76 9.17 -23.39
N ILE A 323 5.53 8.33 -22.38
CA ILE A 323 5.68 6.87 -22.55
C ILE A 323 4.61 6.32 -23.50
N LEU A 324 3.36 6.80 -23.42
CA LEU A 324 2.30 6.38 -24.34
C LEU A 324 2.65 6.73 -25.80
N HIS A 325 3.15 7.95 -26.03
CA HIS A 325 3.64 8.38 -27.32
C HIS A 325 4.80 7.51 -27.80
N TYR A 326 5.82 7.29 -26.96
CA TYR A 326 7.00 6.48 -27.26
C TYR A 326 6.63 5.04 -27.65
N ILE A 327 5.77 4.38 -26.88
CA ILE A 327 5.30 3.02 -27.18
C ILE A 327 4.57 2.99 -28.52
N LYS A 328 3.57 3.86 -28.70
CA LYS A 328 2.71 3.86 -29.90
C LYS A 328 3.47 4.18 -31.19
N THR A 329 4.56 4.93 -31.10
CA THR A 329 5.38 5.29 -32.28
C THR A 329 6.46 4.27 -32.60
N ASN A 330 6.97 3.53 -31.61
CA ASN A 330 8.13 2.64 -31.81
C ASN A 330 7.78 1.15 -31.79
N ILE A 331 6.58 0.75 -31.37
CA ILE A 331 6.19 -0.66 -31.32
C ILE A 331 6.28 -1.35 -32.69
N GLY A 332 7.08 -2.42 -32.76
CA GLY A 332 7.36 -3.15 -34.00
C GLY A 332 8.38 -2.48 -34.93
N ILE A 333 8.93 -1.32 -34.56
CA ILE A 333 10.03 -0.63 -35.25
C ILE A 333 11.33 -0.82 -34.45
N GLU A 334 11.27 -0.53 -33.15
CA GLU A 334 12.38 -0.71 -32.22
C GLU A 334 12.10 -1.90 -31.28
N PRO A 335 13.12 -2.68 -30.87
CA PRO A 335 12.95 -3.72 -29.86
C PRO A 335 12.53 -3.11 -28.52
N MET A 336 11.45 -3.63 -27.95
CA MET A 336 10.95 -3.22 -26.64
C MET A 336 10.60 -4.48 -25.84
N SER A 337 10.78 -4.41 -24.54
CA SER A 337 10.40 -5.43 -23.57
C SER A 337 9.69 -4.80 -22.38
N GLU A 338 9.06 -5.62 -21.54
CA GLU A 338 8.43 -5.20 -20.28
C GLU A 338 9.35 -4.35 -19.42
N ILE A 339 10.57 -4.84 -19.13
CA ILE A 339 11.59 -4.12 -18.36
C ILE A 339 11.98 -2.81 -19.04
N SER A 340 12.28 -2.82 -20.35
CA SER A 340 12.72 -1.60 -21.04
C SER A 340 11.66 -0.49 -21.08
N VAL A 341 10.37 -0.85 -21.06
CA VAL A 341 9.27 0.12 -21.00
C VAL A 341 9.16 0.71 -19.59
N ALA A 342 9.31 -0.11 -18.55
CA ALA A 342 9.36 0.35 -17.16
C ALA A 342 10.54 1.32 -16.95
N ASP A 343 11.74 0.93 -17.37
CA ASP A 343 12.95 1.77 -17.30
C ASP A 343 12.77 3.10 -18.04
N LYS A 344 12.15 3.05 -19.23
CA LYS A 344 11.92 4.27 -20.03
C LYS A 344 10.91 5.21 -19.38
N LEU A 345 9.87 4.68 -18.74
CA LEU A 345 8.93 5.49 -17.99
C LEU A 345 9.60 6.16 -16.79
N GLU A 346 10.45 5.43 -16.06
CA GLU A 346 11.22 6.01 -14.96
C GLU A 346 12.16 7.12 -15.46
N GLU A 347 12.82 6.94 -16.61
CA GLU A 347 13.64 7.99 -17.24
C GLU A 347 12.82 9.27 -17.45
N PHE A 348 11.60 9.17 -17.99
CA PHE A 348 10.72 10.33 -18.19
C PHE A 348 10.29 10.98 -16.87
N ARG A 349 10.07 10.21 -15.80
CA ARG A 349 9.74 10.74 -14.47
C ARG A 349 10.93 11.48 -13.84
N ARG A 350 12.14 10.94 -14.00
CA ARG A 350 13.39 11.52 -13.51
C ARG A 350 13.76 12.87 -14.15
N GLU A 351 13.12 13.25 -15.25
CA GLU A 351 13.29 14.57 -15.84
C GLU A 351 12.84 15.71 -14.90
N ASP A 352 11.85 15.47 -14.02
CA ASP A 352 11.47 16.46 -13.01
C ASP A 352 12.38 16.38 -11.78
N LYS A 353 12.99 17.51 -11.43
CA LYS A 353 13.94 17.62 -10.30
C LYS A 353 13.35 17.28 -8.92
N ASN A 354 12.03 17.21 -8.78
CA ASN A 354 11.36 16.88 -7.53
C ASN A 354 10.99 15.40 -7.45
N PHE A 355 11.24 14.62 -8.50
CA PHE A 355 11.22 13.16 -8.44
C PHE A 355 12.22 12.68 -7.39
N VAL A 356 11.77 11.77 -6.53
CA VAL A 356 12.59 11.18 -5.47
C VAL A 356 12.85 9.71 -5.77
N ASP A 357 11.79 8.95 -5.98
CA ASP A 357 11.83 7.50 -6.20
C ASP A 357 10.54 7.05 -6.90
N LEU A 358 10.45 5.79 -7.29
CA LEU A 358 9.17 5.17 -7.61
C LEU A 358 8.30 5.03 -6.35
N SER A 359 6.98 4.96 -6.50
CA SER A 359 6.07 4.70 -5.36
C SER A 359 5.77 3.21 -5.14
N PHE A 360 6.09 2.39 -6.13
CA PHE A 360 6.17 0.92 -6.13
C PHE A 360 6.90 0.48 -7.41
N GLU A 361 7.35 -0.78 -7.47
CA GLU A 361 7.97 -1.33 -8.68
C GLU A 361 6.99 -1.33 -9.86
N THR A 362 7.43 -0.88 -11.03
CA THR A 362 6.55 -0.75 -12.19
C THR A 362 6.10 -2.11 -12.70
N ILE A 363 4.79 -2.31 -12.79
CA ILE A 363 4.15 -3.49 -13.35
C ILE A 363 3.95 -3.25 -14.85
N ALA A 364 4.75 -3.91 -15.68
CA ALA A 364 4.59 -3.92 -17.14
C ALA A 364 4.25 -5.35 -17.59
N GLY A 365 2.95 -5.68 -17.68
CA GLY A 365 2.48 -7.02 -18.03
C GLY A 365 1.98 -7.11 -19.46
N TYR A 366 2.73 -7.79 -20.33
CA TYR A 366 2.34 -8.05 -21.71
C TYR A 366 1.56 -9.37 -21.83
N LYS A 367 0.45 -9.36 -22.57
CA LYS A 367 -0.42 -10.56 -22.75
C LYS A 367 -0.77 -11.19 -21.39
N ASP A 368 -0.44 -12.45 -21.20
CA ASP A 368 -0.79 -13.25 -20.02
C ASP A 368 -0.14 -12.76 -18.73
N HIS A 369 1.00 -12.05 -18.81
CA HIS A 369 1.57 -11.38 -17.64
C HIS A 369 0.68 -10.27 -17.10
N GLY A 370 -0.12 -9.63 -17.95
CA GLY A 370 -1.14 -8.66 -17.51
C GLY A 370 -2.20 -9.27 -16.59
N ALA A 371 -2.38 -10.59 -16.59
CA ALA A 371 -3.30 -11.30 -15.69
C ALA A 371 -2.71 -11.57 -14.30
N ILE A 372 -1.41 -11.35 -14.09
CA ILE A 372 -0.76 -11.47 -12.79
C ILE A 372 -0.82 -10.08 -12.15
N VAL A 373 -1.67 -9.93 -11.12
CA VAL A 373 -2.12 -8.61 -10.64
C VAL A 373 -0.95 -7.70 -10.24
N HIS A 374 0.02 -8.25 -9.51
CA HIS A 374 1.28 -7.61 -9.13
C HIS A 374 2.47 -8.29 -9.82
N TYR A 375 2.43 -8.38 -11.15
CA TYR A 375 3.54 -8.91 -11.95
C TYR A 375 4.78 -8.03 -11.82
N GLU A 376 5.93 -8.66 -11.61
CA GLU A 376 7.23 -8.00 -11.66
C GLU A 376 8.11 -8.76 -12.66
N ALA A 377 8.45 -8.08 -13.75
CA ALA A 377 9.31 -8.66 -14.78
C ALA A 377 10.74 -8.84 -14.26
N ASN A 378 11.34 -9.98 -14.54
CA ASN A 378 12.75 -10.23 -14.30
C ASN A 378 13.44 -10.72 -15.58
N GLU A 379 14.77 -10.85 -15.57
CA GLU A 379 15.53 -11.27 -16.76
C GLU A 379 15.03 -12.58 -17.40
N GLN A 380 14.40 -13.47 -16.63
CA GLN A 380 13.88 -14.76 -17.10
C GLN A 380 12.45 -14.66 -17.64
N SER A 381 11.62 -13.75 -17.08
CA SER A 381 10.22 -13.58 -17.48
C SER A 381 9.98 -12.42 -18.46
N ASN A 382 10.97 -11.57 -18.72
CA ASN A 382 10.84 -10.34 -19.53
C ASN A 382 10.40 -10.62 -20.99
N TYR A 383 9.13 -10.41 -21.29
CA TYR A 383 8.62 -10.57 -22.65
C TYR A 383 9.07 -9.44 -23.57
N VAL A 384 9.38 -9.80 -24.82
CA VAL A 384 9.53 -8.85 -25.92
C VAL A 384 8.14 -8.45 -26.40
N LEU A 385 7.91 -7.15 -26.53
CA LEU A 385 6.64 -6.60 -26.98
C LEU A 385 6.52 -6.70 -28.50
N GLU A 386 5.35 -7.12 -28.97
CA GLU A 386 5.02 -7.18 -30.39
C GLU A 386 3.85 -6.23 -30.70
N ASN A 387 3.67 -5.88 -31.98
CA ASN A 387 2.53 -5.08 -32.46
C ASN A 387 1.22 -5.88 -32.49
N SER A 388 0.81 -6.38 -31.31
CA SER A 388 -0.39 -7.18 -31.09
C SER A 388 -0.79 -7.15 -29.61
N SER A 389 -2.08 -7.35 -29.33
CA SER A 389 -2.62 -7.42 -27.95
C SER A 389 -2.41 -6.11 -27.16
N MET A 390 -2.28 -6.22 -25.84
CA MET A 390 -2.26 -5.13 -24.89
C MET A 390 -1.08 -5.23 -23.93
N LEU A 391 -0.63 -4.06 -23.44
CA LEU A 391 0.28 -3.92 -22.32
C LEU A 391 -0.47 -3.30 -21.15
N LEU A 392 -0.53 -4.00 -20.02
CA LEU A 392 -0.93 -3.38 -18.75
C LEU A 392 0.30 -2.71 -18.17
N LEU A 393 0.23 -1.40 -17.96
CA LEU A 393 1.30 -0.60 -17.37
C LEU A 393 0.77 0.10 -16.12
N ASP A 394 1.16 -0.40 -14.95
CA ASP A 394 0.84 0.18 -13.66
C ASP A 394 2.11 0.65 -12.95
N SER A 395 2.09 1.90 -12.51
CA SER A 395 3.30 2.57 -12.04
C SER A 395 2.98 3.85 -11.29
N GLY A 396 3.91 4.29 -10.45
CA GLY A 396 3.80 5.56 -9.76
C GLY A 396 5.13 6.10 -9.28
N ALA A 397 5.13 7.31 -8.75
CA ALA A 397 6.33 7.98 -8.28
C ALA A 397 6.11 8.77 -6.99
N GLN A 398 7.20 8.93 -6.25
CA GLN A 398 7.34 9.82 -5.12
C GLN A 398 7.93 11.15 -5.60
N TYR A 399 7.19 12.23 -5.39
CA TYR A 399 7.65 13.60 -5.59
C TYR A 399 7.68 14.33 -4.24
N LEU A 400 8.48 15.39 -4.11
CA LEU A 400 8.53 16.23 -2.90
C LEU A 400 7.17 16.89 -2.58
N GLY A 401 6.28 16.17 -1.90
CA GLY A 401 4.91 16.60 -1.53
C GLY A 401 3.77 15.81 -2.18
N ALA A 402 4.05 14.80 -3.00
CA ALA A 402 3.02 13.96 -3.60
C ALA A 402 3.49 12.52 -3.83
N THR A 403 2.53 11.61 -3.83
CA THR A 403 2.70 10.23 -4.28
C THR A 403 1.70 10.00 -5.41
N THR A 404 2.15 9.41 -6.52
CA THR A 404 1.29 9.07 -7.66
C THR A 404 1.13 7.58 -7.79
N ASP A 405 0.04 7.21 -8.46
CA ASP A 405 -0.33 5.85 -8.81
C ASP A 405 -1.24 5.89 -10.04
N VAL A 406 -0.92 5.12 -11.07
CA VAL A 406 -1.64 5.14 -12.33
C VAL A 406 -1.39 3.88 -13.14
N THR A 407 -2.47 3.13 -13.32
CA THR A 407 -2.56 2.08 -14.34
C THR A 407 -3.19 2.56 -15.64
N ARG A 408 -2.54 2.25 -16.77
CA ARG A 408 -3.13 2.25 -18.12
C ARG A 408 -2.93 0.89 -18.77
N THR A 409 -4.01 0.35 -19.33
CA THR A 409 -3.91 -0.75 -20.31
C THR A 409 -3.86 -0.14 -21.70
N ILE A 410 -2.84 -0.48 -22.48
CA ILE A 410 -2.43 0.19 -23.72
C ILE A 410 -2.55 -0.80 -24.88
N SER A 411 -3.19 -0.41 -25.97
CA SER A 411 -3.18 -1.19 -27.21
C SER A 411 -1.80 -1.10 -27.84
N LEU A 412 -1.17 -2.26 -28.07
CA LEU A 412 0.07 -2.34 -28.84
C LEU A 412 -0.16 -2.60 -30.32
N GLY A 413 -1.42 -2.69 -30.76
CA GLY A 413 -1.82 -3.14 -32.09
C GLY A 413 -3.17 -3.84 -32.05
N ASN A 414 -3.38 -4.78 -32.98
CA ASN A 414 -4.63 -5.53 -33.22
C ASN A 414 -5.15 -6.24 -31.95
N PRO A 415 -6.06 -5.63 -31.15
CA PRO A 415 -6.62 -6.29 -29.98
C PRO A 415 -7.80 -7.15 -30.41
N THR A 416 -7.99 -8.27 -29.74
CA THR A 416 -9.12 -9.18 -29.96
C THR A 416 -10.44 -8.57 -29.48
N GLU A 417 -11.56 -9.11 -29.96
CA GLU A 417 -12.89 -8.71 -29.49
C GLU A 417 -13.06 -8.95 -27.98
N GLU A 418 -12.49 -10.03 -27.45
CA GLU A 418 -12.51 -10.34 -26.00
C GLU A 418 -11.76 -9.28 -25.20
N GLU A 419 -10.55 -8.89 -25.63
CA GLU A 419 -9.75 -7.85 -24.98
C GLU A 419 -10.46 -6.48 -24.98
N ARG A 420 -11.07 -6.08 -26.10
CA ARG A 420 -11.83 -4.82 -26.18
C ARG A 420 -13.09 -4.84 -25.33
N CYS A 421 -13.80 -5.97 -25.28
CA CYS A 421 -14.97 -6.16 -24.44
C CYS A 421 -14.61 -6.05 -22.95
N ASP A 422 -13.56 -6.75 -22.53
CA ASP A 422 -13.05 -6.71 -21.17
C ASP A 422 -12.58 -5.30 -20.80
N PHE A 423 -11.82 -4.65 -21.68
CA PHE A 423 -11.36 -3.27 -21.47
C PHE A 423 -12.51 -2.30 -21.29
N THR A 424 -13.51 -2.38 -22.18
CA THR A 424 -14.66 -1.49 -22.13
C THR A 424 -15.51 -1.74 -20.88
N THR A 425 -15.58 -2.99 -20.41
CA THR A 425 -16.27 -3.34 -19.15
C THR A 425 -15.56 -2.71 -17.95
N VAL A 426 -14.23 -2.81 -17.88
CA VAL A 426 -13.42 -2.15 -16.84
C VAL A 426 -13.56 -0.63 -16.91
N LEU A 427 -13.57 -0.05 -18.10
CA LEU A 427 -13.80 1.38 -18.30
C LEU A 427 -15.16 1.82 -17.75
N LYS A 428 -16.23 1.07 -18.00
CA LYS A 428 -17.57 1.36 -17.45
C LYS A 428 -17.56 1.33 -15.92
N ALA A 429 -16.87 0.34 -15.32
CA ALA A 429 -16.70 0.27 -13.87
C ALA A 429 -15.94 1.50 -13.33
N HIS A 430 -14.85 1.89 -13.99
CA HIS A 430 -14.03 3.04 -13.63
C HIS A 430 -14.82 4.36 -13.71
N LEU A 431 -15.55 4.58 -14.80
CA LEU A 431 -16.39 5.77 -15.00
C LEU A 431 -17.54 5.82 -13.99
N SER A 432 -18.17 4.69 -13.69
CA SER A 432 -19.29 4.60 -12.74
C SER A 432 -18.86 5.04 -11.34
N LEU A 433 -17.72 4.54 -10.83
CA LEU A 433 -17.20 4.99 -9.54
C LEU A 433 -16.66 6.42 -9.59
N GLY A 434 -15.88 6.76 -10.62
CA GLY A 434 -15.23 8.07 -10.74
C GLY A 434 -16.20 9.25 -10.86
N ASN A 435 -17.45 8.99 -11.28
CA ASN A 435 -18.51 10.00 -11.39
C ASN A 435 -19.58 9.87 -10.29
N ALA A 436 -19.35 9.06 -9.25
CA ALA A 436 -20.31 8.89 -8.17
C ALA A 436 -20.49 10.18 -7.35
N VAL A 437 -21.75 10.54 -7.09
CA VAL A 437 -22.15 11.53 -6.08
C VAL A 437 -22.75 10.78 -4.90
N PHE A 438 -22.30 11.08 -3.69
CA PHE A 438 -22.66 10.34 -2.49
C PHE A 438 -22.82 11.26 -1.29
N LYS A 439 -23.63 10.84 -0.31
CA LYS A 439 -23.91 11.64 0.87
C LYS A 439 -22.73 11.62 1.85
N GLU A 440 -22.48 12.73 2.53
CA GLU A 440 -21.50 12.78 3.63
C GLU A 440 -21.82 11.69 4.69
N GLY A 441 -20.77 11.02 5.18
CA GLY A 441 -20.89 9.87 6.08
C GLY A 441 -20.85 8.50 5.38
N THR A 442 -20.82 8.47 4.05
CA THR A 442 -20.65 7.24 3.26
C THR A 442 -19.26 6.63 3.47
N ILE A 443 -19.20 5.31 3.65
CA ILE A 443 -17.97 4.53 3.78
C ILE A 443 -17.62 3.81 2.46
N GLY A 444 -16.36 3.45 2.25
CA GLY A 444 -15.93 2.88 0.97
C GLY A 444 -16.52 1.52 0.60
N MET A 445 -16.94 0.71 1.57
CA MET A 445 -17.70 -0.50 1.28
C MET A 445 -19.01 -0.22 0.53
N GLN A 446 -19.64 0.94 0.76
CA GLN A 446 -20.86 1.33 0.05
C GLN A 446 -20.58 1.85 -1.36
N LEU A 447 -19.35 2.31 -1.64
CA LEU A 447 -18.95 2.85 -2.93
C LEU A 447 -18.39 1.77 -3.87
N ASP A 448 -17.84 0.68 -3.32
CA ASP A 448 -17.27 -0.44 -4.08
C ASP A 448 -18.24 -1.01 -5.14
N ILE A 449 -19.54 -1.03 -4.81
CA ILE A 449 -20.59 -1.54 -5.70
C ILE A 449 -20.73 -0.74 -7.01
N PHE A 450 -20.31 0.52 -7.06
CA PHE A 450 -20.36 1.32 -8.30
C PHE A 450 -19.47 0.74 -9.40
N ALA A 451 -18.32 0.16 -9.02
CA ALA A 451 -17.44 -0.54 -9.95
C ALA A 451 -17.89 -2.00 -10.12
N LYS A 452 -18.14 -2.73 -9.01
CA LYS A 452 -18.48 -4.15 -9.04
C LYS A 452 -19.74 -4.45 -9.86
N SER A 453 -20.78 -3.63 -9.75
CA SER A 453 -22.02 -3.84 -10.50
C SER A 453 -21.79 -3.87 -12.02
N LYS A 454 -20.90 -3.02 -12.55
CA LYS A 454 -20.56 -2.98 -13.98
C LYS A 454 -19.79 -4.21 -14.45
N MET A 455 -18.92 -4.74 -13.59
CA MET A 455 -18.24 -6.00 -13.86
C MET A 455 -19.22 -7.19 -13.83
N TRP A 456 -20.10 -7.24 -12.82
CA TRP A 456 -21.05 -8.33 -12.61
C TRP A 456 -22.15 -8.39 -13.67
N GLU A 457 -22.55 -7.24 -14.25
CA GLU A 457 -23.43 -7.18 -15.42
C GLU A 457 -22.89 -8.00 -16.61
N GLN A 458 -21.56 -8.19 -16.70
CA GLN A 458 -20.87 -9.01 -17.71
C GLN A 458 -20.38 -10.35 -17.17
N HIS A 459 -20.78 -10.74 -15.94
CA HIS A 459 -20.33 -11.96 -15.26
C HIS A 459 -18.81 -12.02 -15.03
N LEU A 460 -18.17 -10.86 -14.89
CA LEU A 460 -16.75 -10.71 -14.57
C LEU A 460 -16.58 -10.20 -13.14
N ASP A 461 -15.42 -10.45 -12.53
CA ASP A 461 -15.05 -9.89 -11.23
C ASP A 461 -13.52 -9.75 -11.11
N PHE A 462 -13.07 -9.03 -10.08
CA PHE A 462 -11.66 -8.89 -9.70
C PHE A 462 -11.47 -9.14 -8.21
N GLY A 463 -10.38 -9.81 -7.82
CA GLY A 463 -10.19 -10.32 -6.46
C GLY A 463 -9.57 -9.33 -5.45
N HIS A 464 -9.33 -8.08 -5.85
CA HIS A 464 -8.81 -7.01 -4.98
C HIS A 464 -9.87 -5.93 -4.70
N GLY A 465 -9.54 -4.96 -3.83
CA GLY A 465 -10.39 -3.79 -3.58
C GLY A 465 -10.46 -2.88 -4.81
N THR A 466 -11.52 -2.09 -4.95
CA THR A 466 -11.64 -1.10 -6.03
C THR A 466 -10.72 0.10 -5.84
N GLY A 467 -10.23 0.34 -4.61
CA GLY A 467 -9.16 1.31 -4.37
C GLY A 467 -8.69 1.40 -2.92
N HIS A 468 -7.57 2.06 -2.71
CA HIS A 468 -6.92 2.32 -1.41
C HIS A 468 -6.67 3.81 -1.21
N GLY A 469 -6.43 4.25 0.02
CA GLY A 469 -5.93 5.61 0.27
C GLY A 469 -4.51 5.80 -0.24
N VAL A 470 -4.12 7.05 -0.51
CA VAL A 470 -2.75 7.40 -0.95
C VAL A 470 -2.20 8.55 -0.11
N GLY A 471 -0.95 8.41 0.35
CA GLY A 471 -0.26 9.42 1.15
C GLY A 471 0.26 10.62 0.35
N ALA A 472 0.57 11.72 1.05
CA ALA A 472 1.23 12.88 0.45
C ALA A 472 2.75 12.76 0.64
N PHE A 473 3.44 12.27 -0.41
CA PHE A 473 4.85 11.87 -0.36
C PHE A 473 5.10 10.87 0.79
N LEU A 474 4.30 9.82 0.83
CA LEU A 474 4.30 8.75 1.83
C LEU A 474 3.93 7.44 1.12
N ASN A 475 3.46 6.43 1.84
CA ASN A 475 3.06 5.16 1.26
C ASN A 475 1.99 5.37 0.19
N VAL A 476 2.14 4.66 -0.94
CA VAL A 476 1.12 4.61 -1.99
C VAL A 476 -0.15 3.95 -1.49
N HIS A 477 -0.03 2.93 -0.63
CA HIS A 477 -1.13 2.34 0.12
C HIS A 477 -1.23 2.97 1.52
N GLU A 478 -2.14 3.91 1.69
CA GLU A 478 -2.38 4.62 2.95
C GLU A 478 -3.69 4.20 3.61
N ALA A 479 -3.57 3.44 4.69
CA ALA A 479 -4.68 3.17 5.60
C ALA A 479 -5.18 4.46 6.31
N PRO A 480 -6.43 4.50 6.79
CA PRO A 480 -7.40 3.40 6.84
C PRO A 480 -8.41 3.42 5.69
N ILE A 481 -8.49 4.51 4.91
CA ILE A 481 -9.52 4.63 3.87
C ILE A 481 -9.24 3.66 2.72
N ARG A 482 -10.31 3.11 2.16
CA ARG A 482 -10.29 2.21 1.01
C ARG A 482 -11.68 2.06 0.44
N ILE A 483 -11.77 1.75 -0.85
CA ILE A 483 -13.00 1.34 -1.53
C ILE A 483 -12.88 -0.15 -1.76
N SER A 484 -13.55 -0.93 -0.92
CA SER A 484 -13.42 -2.39 -0.95
C SER A 484 -14.67 -3.03 -0.35
N PRO A 485 -15.01 -4.28 -0.71
CA PRO A 485 -16.07 -5.04 -0.04
C PRO A 485 -15.79 -5.28 1.45
N ALA A 486 -14.53 -5.17 1.90
CA ALA A 486 -14.16 -5.33 3.30
C ALA A 486 -14.63 -4.13 4.14
N TYR A 487 -15.44 -4.40 5.17
CA TYR A 487 -16.00 -3.38 6.06
C TYR A 487 -14.92 -2.50 6.69
N ASN A 488 -15.13 -1.19 6.61
CA ASN A 488 -14.33 -0.16 7.25
C ASN A 488 -15.25 0.96 7.73
N LYS A 489 -15.08 1.40 8.97
CA LYS A 489 -15.94 2.42 9.61
C LYS A 489 -15.58 3.87 9.24
N VAL A 490 -14.48 4.09 8.52
CA VAL A 490 -14.03 5.44 8.17
C VAL A 490 -14.82 5.98 6.98
N ALA A 491 -15.58 7.04 7.23
CA ALA A 491 -16.36 7.73 6.22
C ALA A 491 -15.48 8.67 5.39
N PHE A 492 -15.84 8.83 4.12
CA PHE A 492 -15.19 9.77 3.22
C PHE A 492 -15.45 11.22 3.62
N ARG A 493 -14.42 12.04 3.49
CA ARG A 493 -14.42 13.49 3.77
C ARG A 493 -13.63 14.24 2.71
N PRO A 494 -13.97 15.51 2.43
CA PRO A 494 -13.19 16.35 1.51
C PRO A 494 -11.69 16.33 1.84
N GLY A 495 -10.85 16.27 0.81
CA GLY A 495 -9.38 16.20 0.95
C GLY A 495 -8.80 14.79 1.09
N MET A 496 -9.64 13.76 1.27
CA MET A 496 -9.16 12.37 1.19
C MET A 496 -8.84 12.00 -0.26
N VAL A 497 -7.71 11.31 -0.48
CA VAL A 497 -7.24 10.84 -1.78
C VAL A 497 -7.25 9.32 -1.81
N VAL A 498 -7.84 8.72 -2.85
CA VAL A 498 -7.94 7.26 -3.06
C VAL A 498 -7.70 6.88 -4.52
N SER A 499 -7.30 5.65 -4.79
CA SER A 499 -7.35 5.05 -6.12
C SER A 499 -8.78 4.66 -6.53
N ASN A 500 -9.00 4.57 -7.83
CA ASN A 500 -10.15 3.97 -8.49
C ASN A 500 -9.64 3.09 -9.62
N GLU A 501 -9.47 1.81 -9.33
CA GLU A 501 -8.63 0.87 -10.07
C GLU A 501 -9.33 -0.48 -10.38
N PRO A 502 -10.57 -0.50 -10.91
CA PRO A 502 -11.18 -1.76 -11.30
C PRO A 502 -10.33 -2.48 -12.36
N GLY A 503 -10.46 -3.80 -12.40
CA GLY A 503 -9.75 -4.63 -13.37
C GLY A 503 -10.43 -5.94 -13.70
N VAL A 504 -9.82 -6.70 -14.59
CA VAL A 504 -10.16 -8.09 -14.91
C VAL A 504 -8.89 -8.83 -15.32
N TYR A 505 -8.73 -10.06 -14.84
CA TYR A 505 -7.51 -10.83 -15.02
C TYR A 505 -7.86 -12.25 -15.46
N LYS A 506 -7.57 -12.57 -16.73
CA LYS A 506 -7.84 -13.88 -17.31
C LYS A 506 -6.52 -14.64 -17.45
N ALA A 507 -6.29 -15.56 -16.51
CA ALA A 507 -5.05 -16.35 -16.42
C ALA A 507 -4.68 -16.99 -17.77
N GLY A 508 -3.41 -16.87 -18.16
CA GLY A 508 -2.90 -17.38 -19.44
C GLY A 508 -3.40 -16.65 -20.68
N LYS A 509 -4.08 -15.50 -20.54
CA LYS A 509 -4.58 -14.69 -21.65
C LYS A 509 -4.15 -13.23 -21.57
N HIS A 510 -4.81 -12.45 -20.72
CA HIS A 510 -4.62 -11.01 -20.59
C HIS A 510 -5.20 -10.48 -19.29
N GLY A 511 -4.77 -9.29 -18.91
CA GLY A 511 -5.46 -8.51 -17.87
C GLY A 511 -5.65 -7.07 -18.31
N VAL A 512 -6.64 -6.44 -17.70
CA VAL A 512 -6.93 -5.02 -17.84
C VAL A 512 -7.09 -4.42 -16.47
N ARG A 513 -6.47 -3.27 -16.25
CA ARG A 513 -6.76 -2.37 -15.14
C ARG A 513 -6.75 -0.94 -15.66
N ILE A 514 -7.66 -0.11 -15.13
CA ILE A 514 -7.73 1.33 -15.42
C ILE A 514 -7.81 2.05 -14.10
N GLU A 515 -6.79 2.85 -13.82
CA GLU A 515 -6.65 3.47 -12.51
C GLU A 515 -6.37 4.96 -12.59
N ASN A 516 -7.08 5.70 -11.74
CA ASN A 516 -6.77 7.08 -11.42
C ASN A 516 -6.74 7.25 -9.90
N LEU A 517 -5.86 8.12 -9.42
CA LEU A 517 -6.06 8.75 -8.13
C LEU A 517 -7.12 9.85 -8.25
N ILE A 518 -8.07 9.79 -7.33
CA ILE A 518 -9.19 10.71 -7.18
C ILE A 518 -9.20 11.26 -5.77
N TYR A 519 -9.67 12.49 -5.60
CA TYR A 519 -9.87 13.08 -4.28
C TYR A 519 -11.34 13.40 -4.03
N VAL A 520 -11.75 13.34 -2.77
CA VAL A 520 -13.10 13.72 -2.36
C VAL A 520 -13.21 15.24 -2.36
N ALA A 521 -14.20 15.75 -3.09
CA ALA A 521 -14.57 17.15 -3.09
C ALA A 521 -16.01 17.33 -2.55
N GLN A 522 -16.28 18.52 -2.03
CA GLN A 522 -17.65 18.95 -1.78
C GLN A 522 -18.39 19.07 -3.11
N ASP A 523 -19.63 18.58 -3.17
CA ASP A 523 -20.51 18.75 -4.31
C ASP A 523 -21.61 19.77 -3.99
N GLU A 524 -22.81 19.31 -3.64
CA GLU A 524 -23.96 20.17 -3.32
C GLU A 524 -24.40 20.02 -1.85
N THR A 525 -25.00 21.06 -1.29
CA THR A 525 -25.73 21.00 -0.02
C THR A 525 -27.19 21.40 -0.27
N ASN A 526 -28.12 20.55 0.15
CA ASN A 526 -29.56 20.79 0.02
C ASN A 526 -30.34 20.27 1.25
N GLU A 527 -31.68 20.20 1.16
CA GLU A 527 -32.54 19.76 2.27
C GLU A 527 -32.28 18.32 2.75
N PHE A 528 -31.60 17.50 1.94
CA PHE A 528 -31.23 16.13 2.28
C PHE A 528 -29.82 16.00 2.89
N GLY A 529 -29.08 17.11 3.04
CA GLY A 529 -27.76 17.19 3.66
C GLY A 529 -26.65 17.56 2.68
N ASN A 530 -25.41 17.22 3.06
CA ASN A 530 -24.21 17.45 2.25
C ASN A 530 -23.94 16.26 1.34
N PHE A 531 -23.66 16.55 0.08
CA PHE A 531 -23.21 15.60 -0.93
C PHE A 531 -21.76 15.87 -1.30
N LEU A 532 -21.07 14.79 -1.61
CA LEU A 532 -19.67 14.73 -1.97
C LEU A 532 -19.56 14.06 -3.34
N LYS A 533 -18.46 14.34 -4.02
CA LYS A 533 -18.10 13.72 -5.30
C LYS A 533 -16.62 13.42 -5.35
N PHE A 534 -16.22 12.66 -6.36
CA PHE A 534 -14.82 12.47 -6.70
C PHE A 534 -14.36 13.44 -7.78
N GLU A 535 -13.10 13.84 -7.71
CA GLU A 535 -12.42 14.66 -8.70
C GLU A 535 -11.07 14.01 -9.06
N ASN A 536 -10.76 13.90 -10.35
CA ASN A 536 -9.51 13.27 -10.80
C ASN A 536 -8.28 14.13 -10.47
N LEU A 537 -7.29 13.49 -9.83
CA LEU A 537 -5.90 13.94 -9.78
C LEU A 537 -5.13 13.45 -11.00
N THR A 538 -5.27 12.16 -11.35
CA THR A 538 -4.62 11.56 -12.52
C THR A 538 -5.24 12.08 -13.82
N LEU A 539 -4.43 12.73 -14.65
CA LEU A 539 -4.83 13.33 -15.93
C LEU A 539 -4.09 12.70 -17.11
N VAL A 540 -4.29 11.39 -17.33
CA VAL A 540 -3.63 10.61 -18.39
C VAL A 540 -4.71 10.08 -19.34
N PRO A 541 -4.55 10.16 -20.67
CA PRO A 541 -5.57 9.66 -21.60
C PRO A 541 -5.83 8.16 -21.38
N ILE A 542 -7.07 7.75 -21.65
CA ILE A 542 -7.48 6.34 -21.67
C ILE A 542 -7.45 5.90 -23.14
N ASP A 543 -6.84 4.76 -23.43
CA ASP A 543 -6.59 4.35 -24.81
C ASP A 543 -7.90 4.03 -25.57
N LEU A 544 -8.28 4.93 -26.47
CA LEU A 544 -9.51 4.81 -27.26
C LEU A 544 -9.48 3.65 -28.26
N ASP A 545 -8.31 3.11 -28.61
CA ASP A 545 -8.19 2.00 -29.56
C ASP A 545 -8.78 0.70 -28.96
N LEU A 546 -8.81 0.60 -27.62
CA LEU A 546 -9.39 -0.52 -26.88
C LEU A 546 -10.89 -0.36 -26.58
N VAL A 547 -11.46 0.83 -26.80
CA VAL A 547 -12.86 1.13 -26.42
C VAL A 547 -13.84 0.64 -27.48
N ASP A 548 -14.67 -0.34 -27.14
CA ASP A 548 -15.87 -0.66 -27.90
C ASP A 548 -16.97 0.39 -27.64
N VAL A 549 -17.01 1.40 -28.52
CA VAL A 549 -17.95 2.52 -28.43
C VAL A 549 -19.43 2.07 -28.44
N THR A 550 -19.72 0.87 -28.96
CA THR A 550 -21.10 0.32 -28.99
C THR A 550 -21.58 -0.15 -27.63
N MET A 551 -20.65 -0.46 -26.71
CA MET A 551 -20.97 -0.85 -25.32
C MET A 551 -21.19 0.34 -24.39
N LEU A 552 -20.83 1.55 -24.82
CA LEU A 552 -20.97 2.78 -24.03
C LEU A 552 -22.33 3.45 -24.26
N THR A 553 -22.97 3.83 -23.18
CA THR A 553 -24.12 4.74 -23.19
C THR A 553 -23.67 6.17 -23.53
N ASP A 554 -24.60 7.03 -23.95
CA ASP A 554 -24.29 8.44 -24.22
C ASP A 554 -23.76 9.17 -22.97
N ILE A 555 -24.21 8.77 -21.78
CA ILE A 555 -23.70 9.32 -20.51
C ILE A 555 -22.23 8.94 -20.33
N GLU A 556 -21.87 7.66 -20.50
CA GLU A 556 -20.50 7.18 -20.36
C GLU A 556 -19.56 7.80 -21.41
N LYS A 557 -20.03 7.97 -22.66
CA LYS A 557 -19.28 8.70 -23.70
C LYS A 557 -19.02 10.15 -23.30
N ASN A 558 -20.04 10.86 -22.82
CA ASN A 558 -19.88 12.25 -22.38
C ASN A 558 -18.95 12.38 -21.17
N GLN A 559 -18.99 11.43 -20.23
CA GLN A 559 -18.06 11.38 -19.10
C GLN A 559 -16.61 11.20 -19.56
N LEU A 560 -16.36 10.23 -20.47
CA LEU A 560 -15.03 10.01 -21.04
C LEU A 560 -14.54 11.23 -21.85
N ASN A 561 -15.38 11.77 -22.73
CA ASN A 561 -15.07 12.94 -23.54
C ASN A 561 -14.76 14.17 -22.65
N SER A 562 -15.49 14.35 -21.55
CA SER A 562 -15.23 15.44 -20.59
C SER A 562 -13.91 15.24 -19.83
N TYR A 563 -13.60 14.02 -19.44
CA TYR A 563 -12.31 13.68 -18.84
C TYR A 563 -11.16 13.95 -19.81
N HIS A 564 -11.23 13.43 -21.03
CA HIS A 564 -10.21 13.61 -22.07
C HIS A 564 -10.02 15.07 -22.47
N LYS A 565 -11.10 15.85 -22.54
CA LYS A 565 -11.03 17.29 -22.76
C LYS A 565 -10.20 17.98 -21.67
N ARG A 566 -10.46 17.67 -20.39
CA ARG A 566 -9.69 18.21 -19.26
C ARG A 566 -8.23 17.76 -19.31
N VAL A 567 -7.96 16.50 -19.63
CA VAL A 567 -6.60 15.97 -19.84
C VAL A 567 -5.86 16.81 -20.88
N PHE A 568 -6.46 17.04 -22.04
CA PHE A 568 -5.83 17.85 -23.09
C PHE A 568 -5.59 19.28 -22.63
N GLU A 569 -6.63 19.95 -22.10
CA GLU A 569 -6.54 21.36 -21.68
C GLU A 569 -5.47 21.61 -20.61
N GLU A 570 -5.28 20.67 -19.68
CA GLU A 570 -4.34 20.85 -18.56
C GLU A 570 -2.92 20.32 -18.86
N ILE A 571 -2.76 19.31 -19.70
CA ILE A 571 -1.46 18.66 -19.95
C ILE A 571 -0.81 19.13 -21.25
N ALA A 572 -1.58 19.42 -22.31
CA ALA A 572 -1.03 19.88 -23.59
C ALA A 572 -0.08 21.10 -23.48
N PRO A 573 -0.32 22.10 -22.60
CA PRO A 573 0.61 23.23 -22.44
C PRO A 573 1.99 22.87 -21.87
N LEU A 574 2.16 21.65 -21.34
CA LEU A 574 3.39 21.17 -20.69
C LEU A 574 4.23 20.26 -21.62
N LEU A 575 3.75 20.00 -22.83
CA LEU A 575 4.34 19.04 -23.78
C LEU A 575 5.04 19.77 -24.94
N ASP A 576 6.00 19.07 -25.56
CA ASP A 576 6.51 19.46 -26.88
C ASP A 576 5.46 19.27 -27.98
N ASP A 577 5.71 19.83 -29.16
CA ASP A 577 4.73 19.88 -30.26
C ASP A 577 4.31 18.49 -30.76
N GLU A 578 5.25 17.53 -30.79
CA GLU A 578 4.97 16.17 -31.28
C GLU A 578 4.11 15.39 -30.29
N THR A 579 4.52 15.38 -29.03
CA THR A 579 3.79 14.71 -27.94
C THR A 579 2.42 15.36 -27.71
N ARG A 580 2.32 16.68 -27.90
CA ARG A 580 1.04 17.41 -27.85
C ARG A 580 0.09 16.99 -28.97
N ALA A 581 0.58 16.84 -30.21
CA ALA A 581 -0.23 16.38 -31.33
C ALA A 581 -0.73 14.94 -31.11
N PHE A 582 0.12 14.07 -30.54
CA PHE A 582 -0.31 12.75 -30.09
C PHE A 582 -1.43 12.84 -29.05
N LEU A 583 -1.29 13.70 -28.04
CA LEU A 583 -2.29 13.86 -26.99
C LEU A 583 -3.64 14.36 -27.55
N GLU A 584 -3.63 15.30 -28.51
CA GLU A 584 -4.84 15.79 -29.17
C GLU A 584 -5.62 14.65 -29.82
N ASN A 585 -4.93 13.76 -30.55
CA ASN A 585 -5.56 12.60 -31.15
C ASN A 585 -6.01 11.55 -30.12
N ALA A 586 -5.22 11.33 -29.07
CA ALA A 586 -5.53 10.38 -28.00
C ALA A 586 -6.73 10.81 -27.13
N THR A 587 -7.06 12.11 -27.14
CA THR A 587 -8.16 12.72 -26.35
C THR A 587 -9.35 13.18 -27.22
N ARG A 588 -9.40 12.75 -28.48
CA ARG A 588 -10.52 13.05 -29.40
C ARG A 588 -11.84 12.55 -28.84
N ALA A 589 -12.92 13.29 -29.10
CA ALA A 589 -14.26 12.87 -28.70
C ALA A 589 -14.75 11.65 -29.52
N ILE A 590 -15.47 10.73 -28.87
CA ILE A 590 -16.11 9.55 -29.48
C ILE A 590 -17.63 9.54 -29.35
#